data_AF-A0A2M7FHB2-F1
#
_entry.id   AF-A0A2M7FHB2-F1
#
_cell.length_a   1.000
_cell.length_b   1.000
_cell.length_c   1.000
_cell.angle_alpha   90.00
_cell.angle_beta   90.00
_cell.angle_gamma   90.00
#
_symmetry.space_group_name_H-M   'P 1'
#
loop_
_entity.id
_entity.type
_entity.pdbx_description
1 polymer ?
#
loop_
_entity_poly.entity_id
_entity_poly.type
_entity_poly.pdbx_seq_one_letter_code
_entity_poly.pdbx_strand_id
1 'polypeptide(L)' 'MILHEVLEAERTCPCGAPMVKMGQQVSEQTGIVPMQICLLQPVRYTYGYPVSECAPVTAAAVAQKQR' A
#
# COMPACT_ATOMS: atom_id res chain seq x y z
N MET A 1 -2.13 -11.42 7.67
CA MET A 1 -1.95 -10.66 6.42
C MET A 1 -2.49 -9.25 6.66
N ILE A 2 -1.73 -8.21 6.29
CA ILE A 2 -2.12 -6.80 6.51
C ILE A 2 -2.26 -6.14 5.14
N LEU A 3 -3.41 -5.51 4.89
CA LEU A 3 -3.73 -4.84 3.65
C LEU A 3 -3.72 -3.33 3.85
N HIS A 4 -2.88 -2.63 3.11
CA HIS A 4 -2.83 -1.17 3.11
C HIS A 4 -3.50 -0.65 1.84
N GLU A 5 -4.70 -0.10 2.02
CA GLU A 5 -5.46 0.60 1.00
C GLU A 5 -5.45 2.10 1.25
N VAL A 6 -5.44 2.88 0.17
CA VAL A 6 -5.71 4.33 0.21
C VAL A 6 -7.18 4.52 0.54
N LEU A 7 -7.55 5.49 1.39
CA LEU A 7 -8.96 5.76 1.71
C LEU A 7 -9.71 6.22 0.45
N GLU A 8 -11.00 5.90 0.35
CA GLU A 8 -11.82 6.27 -0.83
C GLU A 8 -11.82 7.79 -1.09
N ALA A 9 -11.80 8.60 -0.04
CA ALA A 9 -11.68 10.06 -0.13
C ALA A 9 -10.37 10.53 -0.76
N GLU A 10 -9.29 9.75 -0.63
CA GLU A 10 -7.95 10.05 -1.14
C GLU A 10 -7.69 9.41 -2.52
N ARG A 11 -8.62 8.58 -3.02
CA ARG A 11 -8.58 7.97 -4.38
C ARG A 11 -9.13 8.91 -5.47
N THR A 12 -9.16 10.21 -5.20
CA THR A 12 -9.61 11.22 -6.16
C THR A 12 -8.43 12.07 -6.55
N CYS A 13 -8.14 12.09 -7.85
CA CYS A 13 -7.08 12.94 -8.38
C CYS A 13 -7.50 14.42 -8.27
N PRO A 14 -6.59 15.38 -8.08
CA PRO A 14 -6.92 16.82 -8.12
C PRO A 14 -7.62 17.28 -9.41
N CYS A 15 -7.59 16.48 -10.49
CA CYS A 15 -8.38 16.73 -11.70
C CYS A 15 -9.86 16.31 -11.60
N GLY A 16 -10.30 15.73 -10.48
CA GLY A 16 -11.67 15.28 -10.22
C GLY A 16 -11.99 13.86 -10.71
N ALA A 17 -11.04 13.17 -11.34
CA ALA A 17 -11.25 11.83 -11.84
C ALA A 17 -10.94 10.74 -10.78
N PRO A 18 -11.70 9.62 -10.77
CA PRO A 18 -11.43 8.51 -9.86
C PRO A 18 -10.12 7.81 -10.24
N MET A 19 -9.24 7.60 -9.26
CA MET A 19 -7.96 6.90 -9.46
C MET A 19 -8.20 5.39 -9.51
N VAL A 20 -7.54 4.73 -10.46
CA VAL A 20 -7.61 3.27 -10.61
C VAL A 20 -6.45 2.61 -9.89
N LYS A 21 -6.67 1.37 -9.47
CA LYS A 21 -5.65 0.53 -8.86
C LYS A 21 -4.61 0.16 -9.92
N MET A 22 -3.44 0.79 -9.88
CA MET A 22 -2.40 0.59 -10.91
C MET A 22 -1.37 -0.46 -10.51
N GLY A 23 -1.12 -0.65 -9.21
CA GLY A 23 -0.09 -1.57 -8.76
C GLY A 23 -0.31 -2.08 -7.34
N GLN A 24 0.28 -3.22 -7.04
CA GLN A 24 0.33 -3.82 -5.72
C GLN A 24 1.78 -4.14 -5.37
N GLN A 25 2.26 -3.67 -4.22
CA GLN A 25 3.56 -4.03 -3.69
C GLN A 25 3.40 -4.97 -2.50
N VAL A 26 3.97 -6.17 -2.63
CA VAL A 26 4.06 -7.15 -1.53
C VAL A 26 5.41 -6.92 -0.87
N SER A 27 5.45 -6.77 0.45
CA SER A 27 6.71 -6.71 1.21
C SER A 27 6.89 -8.06 1.89
N GLU A 28 7.97 -8.76 1.63
CA GLU A 28 8.26 -10.03 2.30
C GLU A 28 9.11 -9.75 3.54
N GLN A 29 8.49 -9.79 4.71
CA GLN A 29 9.15 -9.53 5.98
C GLN A 29 9.17 -10.82 6.80
N THR A 30 10.34 -11.25 7.23
CA THR A 30 10.47 -12.43 8.10
C THR A 30 10.52 -11.98 9.55
N GLY A 31 9.49 -12.32 10.32
CA GLY A 31 9.46 -12.10 11.76
C GLY A 31 10.06 -13.30 12.49
N ILE A 32 10.99 -13.07 13.41
CA ILE A 32 11.52 -14.11 14.30
C ILE A 32 10.72 -14.06 15.59
N VAL A 33 9.75 -14.97 15.75
CA VAL A 33 9.13 -15.22 17.04
C VAL A 33 9.97 -16.31 17.71
N PRO A 34 10.37 -16.16 18.99
CA PRO A 34 11.32 -17.06 19.65
C PRO A 34 10.95 -18.56 19.69
N MET A 35 9.74 -18.94 19.22
CA MET A 35 9.37 -20.34 18.95
C MET A 35 8.88 -20.64 17.52
N GLN A 36 8.68 -19.64 16.65
CA GLN A 36 8.11 -19.82 15.31
C GLN A 36 8.69 -18.80 14.31
N ILE A 37 9.24 -19.28 13.19
CA ILE A 37 9.52 -18.44 12.02
C ILE A 37 8.24 -18.35 11.20
N CYS A 38 7.75 -17.14 10.98
CA CYS A 38 6.57 -16.89 10.16
C CYS A 38 6.87 -15.82 9.10
N LEU A 39 6.33 -16.02 7.90
CA LEU A 39 6.36 -15.01 6.84
C LEU A 39 5.26 -13.99 7.09
N LEU A 40 5.64 -12.72 7.26
CA LEU A 40 4.72 -11.58 7.27
C LEU A 40 4.80 -10.91 5.89
N GLN A 41 3.76 -11.09 5.07
CA GLN A 41 3.67 -10.49 3.74
C GLN A 41 2.59 -9.40 3.69
N PRO A 42 2.84 -8.17 4.18
CA PRO A 42 1.92 -7.07 3.99
C PRO A 42 1.87 -6.61 2.52
N VAL A 43 0.68 -6.21 2.10
CA VAL A 43 0.37 -5.79 0.74
C VAL A 43 -0.02 -4.32 0.73
N ARG A 44 0.59 -3.54 -0.16
CA ARG A 44 0.30 -2.10 -0.35
C ARG A 44 -0.24 -1.84 -1.73
N TYR A 45 -1.28 -1.03 -1.82
CA TYR A 45 -1.85 -0.64 -3.10
C TYR A 45 -1.46 0.76 -3.54
N THR A 46 -1.16 0.88 -4.82
CA THR A 46 -0.88 2.13 -5.50
C THR A 46 -2.03 2.47 -6.42
N TYR A 47 -2.58 3.66 -6.21
CA TYR A 47 -3.63 4.24 -7.02
C TYR A 47 -3.04 5.33 -7.91
N GLY A 48 -3.45 5.36 -9.16
CA GLY A 48 -2.96 6.30 -10.16
C GLY A 48 -4.07 6.63 -11.14
N TYR A 49 -3.98 7.79 -11.78
CA TYR A 49 -4.84 8.08 -12.92
C TYR A 49 -4.09 7.69 -14.21
N PRO A 50 -4.68 6.87 -15.10
CA PRO A 50 -3.94 6.25 -16.21
C PRO A 50 -3.55 7.24 -17.32
N VAL A 51 -4.08 8.46 -17.29
CA VAL A 51 -4.03 9.43 -18.39
C VAL A 51 -3.46 10.79 -17.99
N SER A 52 -3.09 11.02 -16.72
CA SER A 52 -2.57 12.32 -16.25
C SER A 52 -1.18 12.21 -15.66
N GLU A 53 -0.42 13.30 -15.75
CA GLU A 53 0.92 13.49 -15.19
C GLU A 53 0.94 13.57 -13.64
N CYS A 54 -0.18 13.20 -12.99
CA CYS A 54 -0.29 13.28 -11.55
C CYS A 54 0.49 12.13 -10.91
N ALA A 55 1.28 12.47 -9.89
CA ALA A 55 2.06 11.48 -9.15
C ALA A 55 1.12 10.41 -8.53
N PRO A 56 1.44 9.11 -8.67
CA PRO A 56 0.63 8.04 -8.12
C PRO A 56 0.66 8.06 -6.59
N VAL A 57 -0.49 7.80 -5.97
CA VAL A 57 -0.65 7.75 -4.52
C VAL A 57 -0.50 6.31 -4.06
N THR A 58 0.50 6.05 -3.22
CA THR A 58 0.71 4.73 -2.62
C THR A 58 0.22 4.75 -1.18
N ALA A 59 -0.53 3.72 -0.77
CA ALA A 59 -0.97 3.58 0.60
C ALA A 59 0.23 3.60 1.56
N ALA A 60 0.16 4.44 2.59
CA ALA A 60 1.23 4.56 3.58
C ALA A 60 1.46 3.20 4.26
N ALA A 61 2.71 2.73 4.24
CA ALA A 61 3.10 1.68 5.17
C ALA A 61 3.08 2.27 6.57
N VAL A 62 2.33 1.66 7.48
CA VAL A 62 2.63 1.89 8.90
C VAL A 62 4.02 1.30 9.14
N ALA A 63 4.97 2.16 9.49
CA ALA A 63 6.24 1.69 10.00
C ALA A 63 5.93 0.96 11.31
N GLN A 64 5.90 -0.38 11.28
CA GLN A 64 5.91 -1.15 12.50
C GLN A 64 7.26 -0.88 13.15
N LYS A 65 7.31 0.14 14.01
CA LYS A 65 8.49 0.53 14.76
C LYS A 65 8.78 -0.62 15.72
N GLN A 66 9.64 -1.55 15.29
CA GLN A 66 10.06 -2.69 16.08
C GLN A 66 10.76 -2.14 17.32
N ARG A 67 10.14 -2.36 18.48
CA ARG A 67 10.60 -1.89 19.79
C ARG A 67 11.30 -3.03 20.51
#